data_AF-A0A967LA63-F1
#
_entry.id   AF-A0A967LA63-F1
#
_cell.length_a   1.000
_cell.length_b   1.000
_cell.length_c   1.000
_cell.angle_alpha   90.00
_cell.angle_beta   90.00
_cell.angle_gamma   90.00
#
_symmetry.space_group_name_H-M   'P 1'
#
loop_
_entity.id
_entity.type
_entity.pdbx_description
1 polymer ?
#
loop_
_entity_poly.entity_id
_entity_poly.type
_entity_poly.pdbx_seq_one_letter_code
_entity_poly.pdbx_strand_id
1 'polypeptide(L)' 'MQSEQLASLIAWHRKRAGLSQFDLARYAGVSRYVVQDLEAGNGRTTWKKLDAVLRVLNLQLEPEGPLVEEWERERAENG' A
#
# COMPACT_ATOMS: atom_id res chain seq x y z
N MET A 1 6.69 4.11 8.74
CA MET A 1 7.26 3.74 7.42
C MET A 1 7.54 4.99 6.61
N GLN A 2 8.76 5.17 6.11
CA GLN A 2 9.10 6.29 5.22
C GLN A 2 8.61 6.04 3.79
N SER A 3 8.25 7.08 3.02
CA SER A 3 7.69 6.94 1.66
C SER A 3 8.56 6.10 0.71
N GLU A 4 9.89 6.19 0.85
CA GLU A 4 10.85 5.41 0.06
C GLU A 4 10.80 3.90 0.37
N GLN A 5 10.59 3.54 1.64
CA GLN A 5 10.46 2.14 2.05
C GLN A 5 9.19 1.52 1.47
N LEU A 6 8.06 2.25 1.51
CA LEU A 6 6.80 1.81 0.91
C LEU A 6 6.93 1.66 -0.62
N ALA A 7 7.55 2.65 -1.27
CA ALA A 7 7.80 2.62 -2.70
C ALA A 7 8.64 1.39 -3.11
N SER A 8 9.73 1.12 -2.38
CA SER A 8 10.58 -0.05 -2.57
C SER A 8 9.82 -1.36 -2.34
N LEU A 9 9.01 -1.44 -1.27
CA LEU A 9 8.18 -2.61 -0.95
C LEU A 9 7.20 -2.93 -2.09
N ILE A 10 6.46 -1.92 -2.56
CA ILE A 10 5.50 -2.07 -3.67
C ILE A 10 6.22 -2.55 -4.94
N ALA A 11 7.34 -1.90 -5.30
CA ALA A 11 8.10 -2.25 -6.48
C ALA A 11 8.66 -3.68 -6.42
N TRP A 12 9.15 -4.09 -5.25
CA TRP A 12 9.69 -5.43 -5.03
C TRP A 12 8.61 -6.49 -5.15
N HIS A 13 7.45 -6.33 -4.48
CA HIS A 13 6.33 -7.28 -4.55
C HIS A 13 5.79 -7.41 -5.96
N ARG A 14 5.58 -6.29 -6.67
CA ARG A 14 5.12 -6.30 -8.06
C ARG A 14 6.07 -7.10 -8.96
N LYS A 15 7.38 -6.83 -8.87
CA LYS A 15 8.40 -7.53 -9.67
C LYS A 15 8.45 -9.01 -9.31
N ARG A 16 8.37 -9.35 -8.02
CA ARG A 16 8.38 -10.74 -7.54
C ARG A 16 7.18 -11.54 -8.04
N ALA A 17 6.03 -10.88 -8.19
CA ALA A 17 4.81 -11.43 -8.78
C ALA A 17 4.82 -11.49 -10.32
N GLY A 18 5.89 -11.03 -10.99
CA GLY A 18 5.99 -11.05 -12.45
C GLY A 18 5.08 -10.02 -13.16
N LEU A 19 4.59 -9.03 -12.44
CA LEU A 19 3.65 -8.03 -12.98
C LEU A 19 4.39 -6.84 -13.58
N SER A 20 3.97 -6.36 -14.76
CA SER A 20 4.34 -5.02 -15.21
C SER A 20 3.59 -3.96 -14.39
N GLN A 21 4.03 -2.70 -14.46
CA GLN A 21 3.28 -1.58 -13.85
C GLN A 21 1.87 -1.46 -14.46
N PHE A 22 1.71 -1.80 -15.73
CA PHE A 22 0.41 -1.80 -16.41
C PHE A 22 -0.49 -2.91 -15.86
N ASP A 23 0.03 -4.12 -15.64
CA ASP A 23 -0.76 -5.23 -15.12
C ASP A 23 -1.24 -4.96 -13.70
N LEU A 24 -0.35 -4.49 -12.82
CA LEU A 24 -0.73 -4.09 -11.46
C LEU A 24 -1.81 -3.00 -11.48
N ALA A 25 -1.65 -1.98 -12.32
CA ALA A 25 -2.64 -0.91 -12.45
C ALA A 25 -3.99 -1.44 -12.93
N ARG A 26 -3.99 -2.33 -13.94
CA ARG A 26 -5.19 -2.97 -14.47
C ARG A 26 -5.91 -3.78 -13.39
N TYR A 27 -5.20 -4.62 -12.65
CA TYR A 27 -5.80 -5.43 -11.59
C TYR A 27 -6.31 -4.59 -10.42
N ALA A 28 -5.64 -3.48 -10.11
CA ALA A 28 -6.04 -2.57 -9.04
C ALA A 28 -7.14 -1.58 -9.46
N GLY A 29 -7.53 -1.55 -10.74
CA GLY A 29 -8.53 -0.61 -11.26
C GLY A 29 -8.06 0.86 -11.21
N VAL A 30 -6.75 1.10 -11.37
CA VAL A 30 -6.13 2.44 -11.35
C VAL A 30 -5.39 2.73 -12.66
N SER A 31 -5.01 3.99 -12.88
CA SER A 31 -4.14 4.33 -14.02
C SER A 31 -2.69 3.89 -13.78
N ARG A 32 -1.95 3.59 -14.84
CA ARG A 32 -0.51 3.26 -14.74
C ARG A 32 0.30 4.34 -14.00
N TYR A 33 -0.08 5.61 -14.17
CA TYR A 33 0.55 6.74 -13.47
C TYR A 33 0.51 6.58 -11.95
N VAL A 34 -0.57 6.03 -11.40
CA VAL A 34 -0.69 5.76 -9.95
C VAL A 34 0.39 4.80 -9.48
N VAL A 35 0.61 3.70 -10.21
CA VAL A 35 1.66 2.73 -9.85
C VAL A 35 3.05 3.37 -9.96
N GLN A 36 3.28 4.19 -10.99
CA GLN A 36 4.55 4.91 -11.14
C GLN A 36 4.80 5.92 -10.00
N ASP A 37 3.78 6.68 -9.61
CA ASP A 37 3.85 7.65 -8.52
C ASP A 37 4.13 6.98 -7.17
N LEU A 38 3.48 5.84 -6.92
CA LEU A 38 3.71 5.02 -5.72
C LEU A 38 5.13 4.45 -5.68
N GLU A 39 5.62 3.87 -6.78
CA GLU A 39 6.97 3.31 -6.85
C GLU A 39 8.08 4.37 -6.86
N ALA A 40 7.75 5.62 -7.17
CA ALA A 40 8.67 6.75 -7.06
C ALA A 40 8.70 7.38 -5.65
N GLY A 41 7.73 7.06 -4.78
CA GLY A 41 7.64 7.64 -3.44
C GLY A 41 7.19 9.11 -3.41
N ASN A 42 6.61 9.62 -4.51
CA ASN A 42 6.23 11.03 -4.66
C ASN A 42 5.04 11.49 -3.79
N GLY A 43 4.25 10.55 -3.28
CA GLY A 43 3.16 10.82 -2.33
C GLY A 43 1.95 11.57 -2.90
N ARG A 44 1.75 11.61 -4.23
CA ARG A 44 0.61 12.32 -4.86
C ARG A 44 -0.65 11.46 -4.94
N THR A 45 -0.48 10.16 -4.78
CA THR A 45 -1.57 9.17 -4.84
C THR A 45 -2.44 9.19 -3.59
N THR A 46 -3.76 9.11 -3.78
CA THR A 46 -4.73 9.08 -2.68
C THR A 46 -4.70 7.74 -1.92
N TRP A 47 -5.10 7.76 -0.66
CA TRP A 47 -5.22 6.55 0.17
C TRP A 47 -6.02 5.43 -0.50
N LYS A 48 -7.19 5.74 -1.07
CA LYS A 48 -8.04 4.76 -1.78
C LYS A 48 -7.29 4.02 -2.90
N LYS A 49 -6.43 4.73 -3.63
CA LYS A 49 -5.66 4.17 -4.74
C LYS A 49 -4.47 3.34 -4.23
N LEU A 50 -3.81 3.79 -3.16
CA LEU A 50 -2.80 3.00 -2.46
C LEU A 50 -3.40 1.68 -1.95
N ASP A 51 -4.51 1.73 -1.22
CA ASP A 51 -5.22 0.54 -0.71
C ASP A 51 -5.57 -0.45 -1.83
N ALA A 52 -6.12 0.04 -2.95
CA ALA A 52 -6.41 -0.82 -4.10
C ALA A 52 -5.16 -1.54 -4.65
N VAL A 53 -4.03 -0.85 -4.72
CA VAL A 53 -2.76 -1.43 -5.16
C VAL A 53 -2.23 -2.46 -4.15
N LEU A 54 -2.28 -2.14 -2.85
CA LEU A 54 -1.83 -3.05 -1.78
C LEU A 54 -2.63 -4.34 -1.76
N ARG A 55 -3.96 -4.28 -1.93
CA ARG A 55 -4.83 -5.46 -2.01
C ARG A 55 -4.45 -6.41 -3.13
N VAL A 56 -4.11 -5.90 -4.33
CA VAL A 56 -3.67 -6.73 -5.45
C VAL A 56 -2.31 -7.39 -5.17
N LEU A 57 -1.43 -6.69 -4.45
CA LEU A 57 -0.15 -7.25 -4.01
C LEU A 57 -0.26 -8.15 -2.78
N ASN A 58 -1.47 -8.35 -2.26
CA ASN A 58 -1.73 -9.08 -1.02
C ASN A 58 -0.92 -8.55 0.17
N LEU A 59 -0.86 -7.22 0.28
CA LEU A 59 -0.19 -6.47 1.33
C LEU A 59 -1.21 -5.79 2.24
N GLN A 60 -0.91 -5.75 3.54
CA GLN A 60 -1.65 -5.00 4.55
C GLN A 60 -0.68 -4.09 5.31
N LEU A 61 -1.15 -2.91 5.70
CA LEU A 61 -0.39 -2.00 6.54
C LEU A 61 -0.89 -2.15 7.97
N GLU A 62 0.01 -2.51 8.86
CA GLU A 62 -0.27 -2.58 10.29
C GLU A 62 0.20 -1.29 10.98
N PRO A 63 -0.60 -0.74 11.91
CA PRO A 63 -0.18 0.40 12.71
C PRO A 63 0.91 -0.03 13.70
N GLU A 64 1.90 0.83 13.88
CA GLU A 64 2.99 0.65 14.85
C GLU A 64 3.16 1.95 15.63
N GLY A 65 3.20 1.86 16.96
CA GLY A 65 3.35 3.03 17.82
C GLY A 65 3.05 2.74 19.29
N PRO A 66 3.43 3.66 20.20
CA PRO A 66 3.38 3.44 21.64
C PRO A 66 1.95 3.26 22.21
N LEU A 67 0.93 3.69 21.47
CA LEU A 67 -0.48 3.61 21.90
C LEU A 67 -1.30 2.63 21.05
N VAL A 68 -0.67 1.85 20.18
CA VAL A 68 -1.40 0.92 19.30
C VAL A 68 -2.11 -0.16 20.10
N GLU A 69 -1.45 -0.75 21.11
CA GLU A 69 -2.06 -1.77 21.96
C GLU A 69 -3.27 -1.25 22.76
N GLU A 70 -3.20 -0.02 23.25
CA GLU A 70 -4.32 0.63 23.97
C GLU A 70 -5.49 0.86 23.02
N TRP A 71 -5.23 1.44 21.85
CA TRP A 71 -6.24 1.66 20.82
C TRP A 71 -6.87 0.36 20.31
N GLU A 72 -6.11 -0.71 20.12
CA GLU A 72 -6.63 -2.01 19.71
C GLU A 72 -7.58 -2.61 20.76
N ARG A 73 -7.22 -2.47 22.04
CA ARG A 73 -8.07 -2.90 23.17
C ARG A 73 -9.38 -2.14 23.20
N GLU A 74 -9.32 -0.81 23.15
CA GLU A 74 -10.53 0.03 23.11
C GLU A 74 -11.41 -0.30 21.89
N ARG A 75 -10.81 -0.57 20.72
CA ARG A 75 -11.59 -0.92 19.53
C ARG A 75 -12.30 -2.28 19.65
N ALA A 76 -11.67 -3.25 20.31
CA ALA A 76 -12.23 -4.59 20.50
C ALA A 76 -13.35 -4.61 21.56
N GLU A 77 -13.28 -3.74 22.57
CA GLU A 77 -14.31 -3.64 23.63
C GLU A 77 -15.57 -2.88 23.17
N ASN A 78 -15.44 -2.01 22.17
CA ASN A 78 -16.52 -1.17 21.64
C ASN A 78 -17.17 -1.67 20.34
N GLY A 79 -16.71 -2.81 19.80
CA GLY A 79 -17.21 -3.42 18.56
C GLY A 79 -18.15 -4.59 18.82
#